data_AF-A0A976H1T4-F1
#
_entry.id   AF-A0A976H1T4-F1
#
_cell.length_a   1.000
_cell.length_b   1.000
_cell.length_c   1.000
_cell.angle_alpha   90.00
_cell.angle_beta   90.00
_cell.angle_gamma   90.00
#
_symmetry.space_group_name_H-M   'P 1'
#
loop_
_entity.id
_entity.type
_entity.pdbx_description
1 polymer ?
#
loop_
_entity_poly.entity_id
_entity_poly.type
_entity_poly.pdbx_seq_one_letter_code
_entity_poly.pdbx_strand_id
1 'polypeptide(L)'
;MGLLLFPVMGQLPSLDEKSYIGKFMAYERRDFSFVVKVDGKMHLWPNLGRNKGVAFFKSINILAEVTQESHGKTQSRQIIPVTLSSQDGPTREPTKTRFTGKVTGDAEFEVMIEYEGDQVMVGGRLLHQGKLIDPRFQIRVKFGDLYRFQSDKELEREAKRDRLEYVRLDDKKGKVGVIENIDLSSDVVTGQGLKRVEVDLPPYEGRAFLFETQGAGKLVLENPRRMASPAKDGFSVIWQGDAKNDPKGEARMVITVK
;
A
#
# COMPACT_ATOMS: atom_id res chain seq x y z
N MET A 1 -39.71 7.41 18.04
CA MET A 1 -38.51 8.22 18.35
C MET A 1 -37.32 7.56 17.67
N GLY A 2 -36.82 8.13 16.58
CA GLY A 2 -35.61 7.63 15.92
C GLY A 2 -34.40 8.03 16.74
N LEU A 3 -33.60 7.06 17.18
CA LEU A 3 -32.28 7.32 17.73
C LEU A 3 -31.40 7.86 16.60
N LEU A 4 -31.14 9.17 16.64
CA LEU A 4 -30.05 9.78 15.91
C LEU A 4 -28.74 9.23 16.50
N LEU A 5 -28.18 8.20 15.87
CA LEU A 5 -26.79 7.80 16.08
C LEU A 5 -25.93 8.91 15.49
N PHE A 6 -25.46 9.83 16.34
CA PHE A 6 -24.37 10.70 15.98
C PHE A 6 -23.15 9.82 15.64
N PRO A 7 -22.46 10.03 14.50
CA PRO A 7 -21.22 9.34 14.26
C PRO A 7 -20.27 9.74 15.40
N VAL A 8 -19.71 8.74 16.08
CA VAL A 8 -18.60 8.94 17.00
C VAL A 8 -17.49 9.59 16.18
N MET A 9 -17.32 10.90 16.34
CA MET A 9 -16.16 11.61 15.83
C MET A 9 -14.96 11.10 16.62
N GLY A 10 -14.15 10.24 16.00
CA GLY A 10 -12.94 9.75 16.62
C GLY A 10 -12.62 8.33 16.22
N GLN A 11 -11.63 8.18 15.33
CA GLN A 11 -10.97 6.92 15.02
C GLN A 11 -11.91 5.88 14.37
N LEU A 12 -11.39 4.99 13.52
CA LEU A 12 -12.26 3.92 12.99
C LEU A 12 -12.69 2.99 14.13
N PRO A 13 -13.93 2.45 14.13
CA PRO A 13 -14.39 1.57 15.19
C PRO A 13 -13.50 0.33 15.28
N SER A 14 -13.28 -0.22 16.48
CA SER A 14 -12.42 -1.40 16.68
C SER A 14 -13.24 -2.68 16.70
N LEU A 15 -12.64 -3.78 16.26
CA LEU A 15 -13.06 -5.13 16.63
C LEU A 15 -12.86 -5.33 18.15
N ASP A 16 -13.84 -5.98 18.80
CA ASP A 16 -13.86 -6.20 20.25
C ASP A 16 -13.07 -7.46 20.69
N GLU A 17 -12.79 -8.37 19.75
CA GLU A 17 -12.00 -9.57 20.02
C GLU A 17 -10.56 -9.22 20.43
N LYS A 18 -10.04 -9.85 21.49
CA LYS A 18 -8.72 -9.55 22.07
C LYS A 18 -7.57 -9.56 21.07
N SER A 19 -7.58 -10.46 20.09
CA SER A 19 -6.57 -10.58 19.01
C SER A 19 -6.66 -9.47 17.95
N TYR A 20 -7.73 -8.68 17.97
CA TYR A 20 -8.04 -7.65 16.98
C TYR A 20 -8.27 -6.26 17.58
N ILE A 21 -8.02 -6.06 18.87
CA ILE A 21 -8.05 -4.72 19.49
C ILE A 21 -7.15 -3.76 18.69
N GLY A 22 -7.70 -2.59 18.36
CA GLY A 22 -7.02 -1.58 17.54
C GLY A 22 -7.04 -1.89 16.04
N LYS A 23 -7.82 -2.88 15.60
CA LYS A 23 -8.09 -3.17 14.19
C LYS A 23 -9.53 -2.83 13.89
N PHE A 24 -9.74 -2.02 12.86
CA PHE A 24 -11.06 -1.77 12.31
C PHE A 24 -11.53 -2.95 11.48
N MET A 25 -10.63 -3.51 10.67
CA MET A 25 -10.93 -4.61 9.77
C MET A 25 -9.82 -5.62 9.76
N ALA A 26 -10.19 -6.89 9.58
CA ALA A 26 -9.27 -7.95 9.25
C ALA A 26 -9.85 -8.77 8.09
N TYR A 27 -8.99 -9.19 7.17
CA TYR A 27 -9.31 -10.10 6.08
C TYR A 27 -8.25 -11.21 6.09
N GLU A 28 -8.65 -12.39 6.55
CA GLU A 28 -7.74 -13.52 6.76
C GLU A 28 -7.92 -14.56 5.67
N ARG A 29 -6.81 -14.92 5.03
CA ARG A 29 -6.74 -15.97 4.01
C ARG A 29 -5.72 -17.01 4.45
N ARG A 30 -5.69 -18.13 3.74
CA ARG A 30 -4.67 -19.17 3.96
C ARG A 30 -3.26 -18.59 3.84
N ASP A 31 -3.04 -17.76 2.82
CA ASP A 31 -1.71 -17.34 2.40
C ASP A 31 -1.31 -15.94 2.91
N PHE A 32 -2.25 -15.15 3.44
CA PHE A 32 -1.97 -13.85 4.04
C PHE A 32 -3.08 -13.38 4.99
N SER A 33 -2.79 -12.32 5.74
CA SER A 33 -3.77 -11.54 6.50
C SER A 33 -3.62 -10.06 6.13
N PHE A 34 -4.72 -9.40 5.77
CA PHE A 34 -4.78 -7.96 5.55
C PHE A 34 -5.57 -7.30 6.66
N VAL A 35 -5.09 -6.18 7.20
CA VAL A 35 -5.74 -5.47 8.30
C VAL A 35 -5.76 -3.98 8.06
N VAL A 36 -6.88 -3.35 8.38
CA VAL A 36 -7.00 -1.90 8.54
C VAL A 36 -7.02 -1.60 10.03
N LYS A 37 -6.06 -0.82 10.51
CA LYS A 37 -6.03 -0.34 11.89
C LYS A 37 -7.00 0.80 12.10
N VAL A 38 -7.34 1.03 13.36
CA VAL A 38 -8.22 2.12 13.77
C VAL A 38 -7.66 3.51 13.39
N ASP A 39 -6.34 3.63 13.22
CA ASP A 39 -5.63 4.83 12.74
C ASP A 39 -5.49 4.93 11.21
N GLY A 40 -6.17 4.05 10.46
CA GLY A 40 -6.16 4.04 8.99
C GLY A 40 -4.92 3.40 8.36
N LYS A 41 -3.94 2.95 9.15
CA LYS A 41 -2.79 2.21 8.63
C LYS A 41 -3.22 0.82 8.18
N MET A 42 -2.76 0.42 7.00
CA MET A 42 -3.04 -0.90 6.45
C MET A 42 -1.79 -1.75 6.52
N HIS A 43 -1.97 -3.03 6.81
CA HIS A 43 -0.88 -3.99 6.86
C HIS A 43 -1.28 -5.26 6.13
N LEU A 44 -0.37 -5.78 5.31
CA LEU A 44 -0.45 -7.09 4.71
C LEU A 44 0.65 -7.97 5.33
N TRP A 45 0.25 -9.07 5.94
CA TRP A 45 1.16 -10.08 6.48
C TRP A 45 1.03 -11.36 5.66
N PRO A 46 2.08 -11.78 4.94
CA PRO A 46 2.07 -13.11 4.34
C PRO A 46 2.10 -14.17 5.42
N ASN A 47 1.28 -15.22 5.31
CA ASN A 47 1.28 -16.33 6.25
C ASN A 47 2.40 -17.30 5.88
N LEU A 48 3.46 -17.30 6.69
CA LEU A 48 4.67 -18.11 6.47
C LEU A 48 4.54 -19.44 7.24
N GLY A 49 4.63 -20.55 6.52
CA GLY A 49 4.14 -21.87 6.97
C GLY A 49 4.89 -22.53 8.14
N ARG A 50 6.04 -22.00 8.59
CA ARG A 50 6.86 -22.64 9.63
C ARG A 50 6.88 -21.94 10.99
N ASN A 51 6.46 -20.68 11.07
CA ASN A 51 6.35 -19.94 12.32
C ASN A 51 5.20 -18.95 12.20
N LYS A 52 4.11 -19.18 12.93
CA LYS A 52 2.91 -18.32 12.94
C LYS A 52 3.18 -16.87 13.42
N GLY A 53 4.40 -16.58 13.88
CA GLY A 53 4.89 -15.23 14.07
C GLY A 53 5.60 -14.73 12.82
N VAL A 54 4.90 -13.98 11.97
CA VAL A 54 5.57 -13.20 10.91
C VAL A 54 6.40 -12.14 11.63
N ALA A 55 7.72 -12.20 11.46
CA ALA A 55 8.59 -11.18 12.02
C ALA A 55 8.15 -9.80 11.50
N PHE A 56 8.06 -8.80 12.38
CA PHE A 56 7.49 -7.49 12.07
C PHE A 56 8.09 -6.84 10.80
N PHE A 57 9.38 -7.09 10.52
CA PHE A 57 10.07 -6.56 9.33
C PHE A 57 9.61 -7.18 8.00
N LYS A 58 8.93 -8.34 8.01
CA LYS A 58 8.28 -8.96 6.85
C LYS A 58 6.83 -8.49 6.65
N SER A 59 6.35 -7.55 7.46
CA SER A 59 5.05 -6.92 7.21
C SER A 59 5.16 -5.93 6.06
N ILE A 60 4.20 -5.98 5.15
CA ILE A 60 4.07 -5.01 4.06
C ILE A 60 3.14 -3.90 4.55
N ASN A 61 3.67 -2.69 4.65
CA ASN A 61 2.92 -1.54 5.15
C ASN A 61 2.24 -0.84 3.98
N ILE A 62 0.94 -0.65 4.06
CA ILE A 62 0.14 0.02 3.02
C ILE A 62 -0.40 1.32 3.61
N LEU A 63 -0.16 2.43 2.93
CA LEU A 63 -0.49 3.77 3.40
C LEU A 63 -1.32 4.48 2.35
N ALA A 64 -2.48 5.00 2.75
CA ALA A 64 -3.13 6.07 2.01
C ALA A 64 -2.37 7.37 2.29
N GLU A 65 -1.95 8.06 1.24
CA GLU A 65 -1.19 9.31 1.35
C GLU A 65 -1.87 10.41 0.52
N VAL A 66 -1.97 11.59 1.12
CA VAL A 66 -2.18 12.82 0.36
C VAL A 66 -0.83 13.51 0.23
N THR A 67 -0.36 13.69 -0.99
CA THR A 67 0.93 14.31 -1.27
C THR A 67 0.75 15.67 -1.92
N GLN A 68 1.75 16.52 -1.79
CA GLN A 68 1.85 17.80 -2.48
C GLN A 68 3.30 17.98 -2.94
N GLU A 69 3.47 18.52 -4.14
CA GLU A 69 4.80 18.95 -4.59
C GLU A 69 5.10 20.36 -4.07
N SER A 70 6.28 20.54 -3.46
CA SER A 70 6.77 21.82 -2.99
C SER A 70 8.28 21.88 -3.20
N HIS A 71 8.75 22.89 -3.96
CA HIS A 71 10.16 23.06 -4.33
C HIS A 71 10.78 21.81 -4.98
N GLY A 72 10.06 21.16 -5.89
CA GLY A 72 10.50 19.93 -6.57
C GLY A 72 10.57 18.69 -5.67
N LYS A 73 10.04 18.77 -4.44
CA LYS A 73 9.99 17.64 -3.51
C LYS A 73 8.55 17.28 -3.22
N THR A 74 8.21 16.01 -3.41
CA THR A 74 6.92 15.46 -3.01
C THR A 74 6.89 15.28 -1.49
N GLN A 75 5.98 15.98 -0.80
CA GLN A 75 5.77 15.88 0.64
C GLN A 75 4.48 15.10 0.91
N SER A 76 4.55 14.07 1.75
CA SER A 76 3.36 13.37 2.26
C SER A 76 2.78 14.14 3.44
N ARG A 77 1.47 14.30 3.48
CA ARG A 77 0.74 14.94 4.58
C ARG A 77 0.29 13.90 5.59
N GLN A 78 0.33 14.29 6.86
CA GLN A 78 0.00 13.39 7.96
C GLN A 78 -1.52 13.26 8.08
N ILE A 79 -2.03 12.03 8.07
CA ILE A 79 -3.42 11.73 8.42
C ILE A 79 -3.67 12.17 9.86
N ILE A 80 -4.82 12.81 10.09
CA ILE A 80 -5.31 13.20 11.42
C ILE A 80 -6.24 12.08 11.91
N PRO A 81 -5.79 11.15 12.77
CA PRO A 81 -6.54 9.90 13.01
C PRO A 81 -7.94 10.10 13.59
N VAL A 82 -8.12 11.15 14.41
CA VAL A 82 -9.43 11.48 15.00
C VAL A 82 -10.48 11.92 13.97
N THR A 83 -10.06 12.23 12.74
CA THR A 83 -10.97 12.59 11.64
C THR A 83 -11.38 11.39 10.79
N LEU A 84 -10.81 10.21 11.05
CA LEU A 84 -11.18 9.01 10.33
C LEU A 84 -12.61 8.61 10.66
N SER A 85 -13.38 8.25 9.64
CA SER A 85 -14.74 7.79 9.79
C SER A 85 -15.09 6.74 8.74
N SER A 86 -15.99 5.83 9.09
CA SER A 86 -16.57 4.85 8.18
C SER A 86 -18.04 4.67 8.50
N GLN A 87 -18.83 4.36 7.48
CA GLN A 87 -20.22 3.90 7.65
C GLN A 87 -20.28 2.36 7.83
N ASP A 88 -19.17 1.67 7.56
CA ASP A 88 -19.07 0.23 7.73
C ASP A 88 -18.77 -0.09 9.20
N GLY A 89 -19.37 -1.17 9.69
CA GLY A 89 -19.03 -1.73 10.99
C GLY A 89 -17.69 -2.48 10.94
N PRO A 90 -16.98 -2.60 12.08
CA PRO A 90 -15.77 -3.41 12.15
C PRO A 90 -16.11 -4.89 11.86
N THR A 91 -15.37 -5.54 10.98
CA THR A 91 -15.60 -6.95 10.63
C THR A 91 -14.32 -7.70 10.25
N ARG A 92 -14.39 -9.02 10.36
CA ARG A 92 -13.36 -9.99 9.97
C ARG A 92 -13.63 -10.63 8.60
N GLU A 93 -14.79 -10.36 8.04
CA GLU A 93 -15.24 -10.91 6.76
C GLU A 93 -15.68 -9.79 5.80
N PRO A 94 -14.83 -8.79 5.52
CA PRO A 94 -15.20 -7.78 4.55
C PRO A 94 -15.30 -8.35 3.14
N THR A 95 -16.31 -7.89 2.42
CA THR A 95 -16.34 -7.90 0.95
C THR A 95 -15.89 -6.55 0.39
N LYS A 96 -16.22 -5.48 1.10
CA LYS A 96 -15.90 -4.10 0.76
C LYS A 96 -15.81 -3.25 2.02
N THR A 97 -14.95 -2.25 2.01
CA THR A 97 -14.80 -1.29 3.08
C THR A 97 -14.46 0.09 2.52
N ARG A 98 -15.02 1.12 3.14
CA ARG A 98 -14.76 2.51 2.82
C ARG A 98 -14.48 3.28 4.10
N PHE A 99 -13.49 4.16 4.06
CA PHE A 99 -13.33 5.15 5.11
C PHE A 99 -12.86 6.48 4.53
N THR A 100 -13.21 7.55 5.22
CA THR A 100 -12.76 8.91 4.91
C THR A 100 -11.89 9.44 6.03
N GLY A 101 -11.13 10.48 5.74
CA GLY A 101 -10.33 11.18 6.74
C GLY A 101 -9.80 12.50 6.22
N LYS A 102 -9.12 13.22 7.11
CA LYS A 102 -8.40 14.46 6.79
C LYS A 102 -6.91 14.29 7.00
N VAL A 103 -6.15 15.10 6.28
CA VAL A 103 -4.71 15.27 6.51
C VAL A 103 -4.40 16.70 6.98
N THR A 104 -3.17 16.94 7.44
CA THR A 104 -2.67 18.29 7.70
C THR A 104 -2.86 19.20 6.47
N GLY A 105 -3.42 20.39 6.69
CA GLY A 105 -3.88 21.28 5.62
C GLY A 105 -5.35 21.11 5.23
N ASP A 106 -6.14 20.35 6.01
CA ASP A 106 -7.59 20.20 5.88
C ASP A 106 -8.07 19.56 4.56
N ALA A 107 -7.17 18.90 3.82
CA ALA A 107 -7.55 18.10 2.66
C ALA A 107 -8.26 16.83 3.14
N GLU A 108 -9.35 16.48 2.46
CA GLU A 108 -10.20 15.33 2.76
C GLU A 108 -10.02 14.26 1.70
N PHE A 109 -9.95 13.01 2.12
CA PHE A 109 -9.78 11.87 1.23
C PHE A 109 -10.78 10.75 1.54
N GLU A 110 -10.96 9.87 0.58
CA GLU A 110 -11.73 8.62 0.69
C GLU A 110 -10.82 7.47 0.26
N VAL A 111 -10.83 6.39 1.05
CA VAL A 111 -10.20 5.12 0.71
C VAL A 111 -11.29 4.09 0.47
N MET A 112 -11.13 3.29 -0.57
CA MET A 112 -11.99 2.15 -0.85
C MET A 112 -11.14 0.89 -0.95
N ILE A 113 -11.58 -0.15 -0.27
CA ILE A 113 -10.95 -1.46 -0.25
C ILE A 113 -11.99 -2.51 -0.63
N GLU A 114 -11.67 -3.36 -1.58
CA GLU A 114 -12.49 -4.49 -2.00
C GLU A 114 -11.67 -5.77 -1.85
N TYR A 115 -12.36 -6.86 -1.49
CA TYR A 115 -11.74 -8.12 -1.12
C TYR A 115 -12.34 -9.24 -1.96
N GLU A 116 -11.49 -9.95 -2.70
CA GLU A 116 -11.92 -11.05 -3.55
C GLU A 116 -10.85 -12.13 -3.57
N GLY A 117 -11.13 -13.30 -2.98
CA GLY A 117 -10.19 -14.41 -3.05
C GLY A 117 -8.83 -14.07 -2.43
N ASP A 118 -7.79 -14.22 -3.24
CA ASP A 118 -6.39 -13.88 -2.93
C ASP A 118 -6.02 -12.42 -3.25
N GLN A 119 -7.01 -11.60 -3.63
CA GLN A 119 -6.85 -10.21 -4.02
C GLN A 119 -7.36 -9.23 -2.97
N VAL A 120 -6.60 -8.15 -2.80
CA VAL A 120 -7.03 -6.94 -2.11
C VAL A 120 -6.90 -5.78 -3.09
N MET A 121 -8.02 -5.12 -3.37
CA MET A 121 -8.10 -4.00 -4.30
C MET A 121 -8.22 -2.71 -3.50
N VAL A 122 -7.18 -1.87 -3.53
CA VAL A 122 -7.11 -0.63 -2.74
C VAL A 122 -7.08 0.56 -3.70
N GLY A 123 -7.97 1.50 -3.50
CA GLY A 123 -7.97 2.77 -4.22
C GLY A 123 -8.55 3.88 -3.36
N GLY A 124 -8.80 5.02 -3.99
CA GLY A 124 -9.33 6.17 -3.30
C GLY A 124 -9.16 7.45 -4.10
N ARG A 125 -9.54 8.56 -3.49
CA ARG A 125 -9.50 9.87 -4.13
C ARG A 125 -9.46 10.98 -3.09
N LEU A 126 -9.14 12.19 -3.56
CA LEU A 126 -9.43 13.40 -2.82
C LEU A 126 -10.91 13.75 -2.93
N LEU A 127 -11.50 14.12 -1.80
CA LEU A 127 -12.84 14.69 -1.72
C LEU A 127 -12.76 16.22 -1.73
N HIS A 128 -11.76 16.77 -1.05
CA HIS A 128 -11.55 18.21 -0.93
C HIS A 128 -10.06 18.50 -0.77
N GLN A 129 -9.54 19.52 -1.45
CA GLN A 129 -8.11 19.84 -1.42
C GLN A 129 -7.65 20.60 -0.16
N GLY A 130 -8.59 21.20 0.57
CA GLY A 130 -8.29 22.03 1.73
C GLY A 130 -7.43 23.25 1.36
N LYS A 131 -6.35 23.45 2.12
CA LYS A 131 -5.35 24.51 1.93
C LYS A 131 -4.12 24.06 1.12
N LEU A 132 -4.11 22.82 0.63
CA LEU A 132 -2.99 22.27 -0.12
C LEU A 132 -3.03 22.77 -1.57
N ILE A 133 -1.87 22.93 -2.19
CA ILE A 133 -1.73 23.36 -3.60
C ILE A 133 -1.47 22.10 -4.43
N ASP A 134 -2.34 21.84 -5.41
CA ASP A 134 -2.31 20.64 -6.28
C ASP A 134 -2.05 19.32 -5.51
N PRO A 135 -2.82 19.03 -4.44
CA PRO A 135 -2.63 17.78 -3.71
C PRO A 135 -3.02 16.58 -4.58
N ARG A 136 -2.38 15.44 -4.32
CA ARG A 136 -2.65 14.16 -4.99
C ARG A 136 -2.90 13.07 -3.97
N PHE A 137 -3.89 12.24 -4.21
CA PHE A 137 -4.08 11.01 -3.45
C PHE A 137 -3.28 9.87 -4.07
N GLN A 138 -2.62 9.07 -3.24
CA GLN A 138 -1.91 7.86 -3.68
C GLN A 138 -1.97 6.77 -2.62
N ILE A 139 -1.78 5.52 -3.05
CA ILE A 139 -1.58 4.39 -2.15
C ILE A 139 -0.12 3.96 -2.25
N ARG A 140 0.56 3.85 -1.12
CA ARG A 140 1.96 3.42 -1.04
C ARG A 140 2.08 2.10 -0.30
N VAL A 141 2.62 1.10 -0.97
CA VAL A 141 2.98 -0.21 -0.43
C VAL A 141 4.47 -0.22 -0.15
N LYS A 142 4.89 -0.34 1.12
CA LYS A 142 6.29 -0.32 1.55
C LYS A 142 6.78 -1.73 1.89
N PHE A 143 7.85 -2.12 1.20
CA PHE A 143 8.68 -3.26 1.53
C PHE A 143 9.86 -2.79 2.39
N GLY A 144 10.10 -3.46 3.51
CA GLY A 144 11.25 -3.16 4.39
C GLY A 144 12.54 -3.82 3.93
N ASP A 145 13.61 -3.63 4.71
CA ASP A 145 14.83 -4.40 4.57
C ASP A 145 14.61 -5.83 5.09
N LEU A 146 14.43 -6.75 4.13
CA LEU A 146 14.16 -8.17 4.40
C LEU A 146 15.45 -8.98 4.65
N TYR A 147 16.60 -8.39 4.33
CA TYR A 147 17.90 -9.06 4.32
C TYR A 147 18.81 -8.63 5.47
N ARG A 148 18.35 -7.71 6.33
CA ARG A 148 19.11 -7.10 7.44
C ARG A 148 19.84 -8.03 8.41
N PHE A 149 19.49 -9.32 8.44
CA PHE A 149 20.09 -10.31 9.33
C PHE A 149 20.93 -11.36 8.59
N GLN A 150 21.05 -11.25 7.26
CA GLN A 150 21.84 -12.17 6.46
C GLN A 150 23.27 -11.66 6.33
N SER A 151 24.22 -12.59 6.29
CA SER A 151 25.59 -12.27 5.89
C SER A 151 25.66 -11.94 4.39
N ASP A 152 26.69 -11.22 3.96
CA ASP A 152 26.89 -10.86 2.55
C ASP A 152 26.89 -12.09 1.62
N LYS A 153 27.49 -13.19 2.07
CA LYS A 153 27.52 -14.47 1.34
C LYS A 153 26.14 -15.10 1.19
N GLU A 154 25.30 -15.01 2.22
CA GLU A 154 23.93 -15.51 2.17
C GLU A 154 23.07 -14.63 1.26
N LEU A 155 23.19 -13.30 1.40
CA LEU A 155 22.53 -12.32 0.56
C LEU A 155 22.85 -12.52 -0.91
N GLU A 156 24.12 -12.64 -1.30
CA GLU A 156 24.51 -12.88 -2.70
C GLU A 156 23.91 -14.17 -3.28
N ARG A 157 23.76 -15.20 -2.45
CA ARG A 157 23.16 -16.47 -2.87
C ARG A 157 21.65 -16.35 -3.00
N GLU A 158 20.98 -15.71 -2.05
CA GLU A 158 19.52 -15.57 -2.03
C GLU A 158 19.04 -14.55 -3.06
N ALA A 159 19.75 -13.43 -3.23
CA ALA A 159 19.40 -12.38 -4.17
C ALA A 159 19.37 -12.84 -5.64
N LYS A 160 20.08 -13.92 -5.98
CA LYS A 160 19.98 -14.55 -7.32
C LYS A 160 18.59 -15.10 -7.61
N ARG A 161 17.83 -15.44 -6.58
CA ARG A 161 16.46 -15.94 -6.67
C ARG A 161 15.42 -14.83 -6.60
N ASP A 162 15.83 -13.59 -6.34
CA ASP A 162 14.91 -12.46 -6.31
C ASP A 162 14.36 -12.13 -7.69
N ARG A 163 13.07 -11.79 -7.68
CA ARG A 163 12.35 -11.30 -8.84
C ARG A 163 11.61 -10.03 -8.45
N LEU A 164 12.16 -8.89 -8.89
CA LEU A 164 11.46 -7.63 -8.94
C LEU A 164 11.29 -7.28 -10.43
N GLU A 165 10.14 -7.64 -10.99
CA GLU A 165 9.85 -7.52 -12.41
C GLU A 165 8.72 -6.51 -12.62
N TYR A 166 8.74 -5.82 -13.76
CA TYR A 166 7.73 -4.82 -14.07
C TYR A 166 7.33 -4.83 -15.53
N VAL A 167 6.13 -4.32 -15.79
CA VAL A 167 5.64 -3.98 -17.12
C VAL A 167 5.20 -2.53 -17.11
N ARG A 168 5.77 -1.74 -18.01
CA ARG A 168 5.43 -0.33 -18.20
C ARG A 168 4.10 -0.15 -18.92
N LEU A 169 3.58 1.07 -18.86
CA LEU A 169 2.41 1.47 -19.65
C LEU A 169 2.64 1.35 -21.17
N ASP A 170 3.88 1.45 -21.64
CA ASP A 170 4.28 1.26 -23.04
C ASP A 170 4.64 -0.20 -23.39
N ASP A 171 4.18 -1.16 -22.59
CA ASP A 171 4.40 -2.61 -22.74
C ASP A 171 5.85 -3.09 -22.60
N LYS A 172 6.82 -2.20 -22.36
CA LYS A 172 8.19 -2.61 -22.07
C LYS A 172 8.26 -3.35 -20.75
N LYS A 173 8.91 -4.51 -20.78
CA LYS A 173 9.17 -5.34 -19.62
C LYS A 173 10.59 -5.10 -19.12
N GLY A 174 10.78 -5.20 -17.81
CA GLY A 174 12.10 -5.13 -17.21
C GLY A 174 12.17 -5.87 -15.89
N LYS A 175 13.40 -6.04 -15.42
CA LYS A 175 13.73 -6.62 -14.12
C LYS A 175 14.72 -5.71 -13.43
N VAL A 176 14.60 -5.62 -12.12
CA VAL A 176 15.57 -4.95 -11.24
C VAL A 176 16.29 -5.99 -10.39
N GLY A 177 17.62 -5.94 -10.36
CA GLY A 177 18.38 -6.69 -9.38
C GLY A 177 18.26 -6.04 -8.00
N VAL A 178 17.89 -6.79 -6.97
CA VAL A 178 17.63 -6.20 -5.64
C VAL A 178 18.87 -5.64 -4.94
N ILE A 179 20.06 -6.08 -5.36
CA ILE A 179 21.35 -5.63 -4.82
C ILE A 179 21.97 -4.51 -5.67
N GLU A 180 21.35 -4.18 -6.81
CA GLU A 180 21.87 -3.18 -7.74
C GLU A 180 21.51 -1.77 -7.26
N ASN A 181 22.48 -0.86 -7.32
CA ASN A 181 22.22 0.56 -7.08
C ASN A 181 21.48 1.16 -8.28
N ILE A 182 20.16 1.24 -8.18
CA ILE A 182 19.31 1.81 -9.22
C ILE A 182 18.32 2.80 -8.60
N ASP A 183 18.05 3.88 -9.32
CA ASP A 183 16.92 4.75 -9.04
C ASP A 183 15.66 4.11 -9.63
N LEU A 184 14.83 3.54 -8.76
CA LEU A 184 13.59 2.88 -9.13
C LEU A 184 12.54 3.84 -9.73
N SER A 185 12.66 5.13 -9.42
CA SER A 185 11.76 6.17 -9.93
C SER A 185 12.23 6.76 -11.27
N SER A 186 13.41 6.37 -11.76
CA SER A 186 13.97 6.86 -13.02
C SER A 186 13.11 6.49 -14.24
N ASP A 187 13.29 7.24 -15.32
CA ASP A 187 12.67 6.95 -16.62
C ASP A 187 13.06 5.57 -17.19
N VAL A 188 14.20 5.02 -16.72
CA VAL A 188 14.73 3.70 -17.08
C VAL A 188 14.04 2.57 -16.31
N VAL A 189 13.27 2.85 -15.27
CA VAL A 189 12.47 1.83 -14.58
C VAL A 189 11.00 2.14 -14.75
N THR A 190 10.56 3.28 -14.22
CA THR A 190 9.16 3.67 -14.17
C THR A 190 8.68 4.32 -15.47
N GLY A 191 9.50 5.14 -16.13
CA GLY A 191 9.07 5.92 -17.30
C GLY A 191 7.82 6.76 -17.00
N GLN A 192 6.80 6.68 -17.86
CA GLN A 192 5.52 7.37 -17.61
C GLN A 192 4.68 6.72 -16.49
N GLY A 193 4.99 5.47 -16.15
CA GLY A 193 4.27 4.65 -15.19
C GLY A 193 4.34 3.16 -15.52
N LEU A 194 4.05 2.35 -14.53
CA LEU A 194 3.98 0.89 -14.61
C LEU A 194 2.51 0.46 -14.56
N LYS A 195 2.15 -0.57 -15.34
CA LYS A 195 0.83 -1.23 -15.21
C LYS A 195 0.87 -2.47 -14.33
N ARG A 196 2.05 -3.07 -14.18
CA ARG A 196 2.26 -4.29 -13.40
C ARG A 196 3.62 -4.28 -12.73
N VAL A 197 3.66 -4.74 -11.48
CA VAL A 197 4.89 -5.07 -10.75
C VAL A 197 4.71 -6.43 -10.09
N GLU A 198 5.69 -7.30 -10.24
CA GLU A 198 5.75 -8.61 -9.58
C GLU A 198 6.94 -8.64 -8.63
N VAL A 199 6.68 -8.99 -7.37
CA VAL A 199 7.66 -9.06 -6.29
C VAL A 199 7.64 -10.47 -5.73
N ASP A 200 8.70 -11.22 -5.98
CA ASP A 200 8.92 -12.54 -5.38
C ASP A 200 10.33 -12.57 -4.80
N LEU A 201 10.40 -12.58 -3.48
CA LEU A 201 11.62 -12.52 -2.71
C LEU A 201 11.68 -13.74 -1.77
N PRO A 202 12.77 -14.53 -1.73
CA PRO A 202 12.91 -15.69 -0.86
C PRO A 202 12.59 -15.47 0.62
N PRO A 203 12.84 -14.29 1.24
CA PRO A 203 12.41 -14.01 2.61
C PRO A 203 10.91 -14.14 2.85
N TYR A 204 10.08 -14.09 1.80
CA TYR A 204 8.64 -14.36 1.86
C TYR A 204 8.26 -15.83 1.65
N GLU A 205 9.23 -16.75 1.68
CA GLU A 205 9.04 -18.20 1.72
C GLU A 205 8.16 -18.75 0.57
N GLY A 206 8.37 -18.21 -0.63
CA GLY A 206 7.65 -18.62 -1.84
C GLY A 206 6.36 -17.87 -2.10
N ARG A 207 6.04 -16.84 -1.30
CA ARG A 207 4.95 -15.91 -1.60
C ARG A 207 5.40 -14.84 -2.57
N ALA A 208 4.62 -14.66 -3.63
CA ALA A 208 4.81 -13.58 -4.59
C ALA A 208 3.66 -12.58 -4.49
N PHE A 209 3.98 -11.30 -4.69
CA PHE A 209 3.03 -10.20 -4.70
C PHE A 209 2.95 -9.63 -6.10
N LEU A 210 1.76 -9.67 -6.67
CA LEU A 210 1.47 -9.06 -7.95
C LEU A 210 0.66 -7.79 -7.73
N PHE A 211 1.20 -6.67 -8.21
CA PHE A 211 0.55 -5.37 -8.21
C PHE A 211 0.12 -5.02 -9.63
N GLU A 212 -1.15 -4.72 -9.81
CA GLU A 212 -1.71 -4.29 -11.08
C GLU A 212 -2.61 -3.06 -10.87
N THR A 213 -2.92 -2.35 -11.95
CA THR A 213 -3.91 -1.26 -11.93
C THR A 213 -5.18 -1.70 -12.62
N GLN A 214 -6.32 -1.43 -12.00
CA GLN A 214 -7.64 -1.55 -12.59
C GLN A 214 -8.20 -0.14 -12.81
N GLY A 215 -8.63 0.18 -14.03
CA GLY A 215 -9.10 1.52 -14.38
C GLY A 215 -7.95 2.53 -14.59
N ALA A 216 -8.28 3.82 -14.57
CA ALA A 216 -7.34 4.91 -14.86
C ALA A 216 -6.40 5.20 -13.68
N GLY A 217 -5.23 4.56 -13.70
CA GLY A 217 -4.18 4.75 -12.71
C GLY A 217 -2.85 4.20 -13.20
N LYS A 218 -1.80 4.41 -12.40
CA LYS A 218 -0.46 3.90 -12.70
C LYS A 218 0.29 3.52 -11.42
N LEU A 219 1.25 2.62 -11.57
CA LEU A 219 2.19 2.24 -10.54
C LEU A 219 3.54 2.95 -10.76
N VAL A 220 4.24 3.22 -9.67
CA VAL A 220 5.59 3.80 -9.62
C VAL A 220 6.41 3.02 -8.60
N LEU A 221 7.68 2.74 -8.91
CA LEU A 221 8.62 2.20 -7.93
C LEU A 221 9.46 3.34 -7.34
N GLU A 222 9.76 3.28 -6.04
CA GLU A 222 10.55 4.32 -5.37
C GLU A 222 11.45 3.74 -4.27
N ASN A 223 12.70 4.20 -4.20
CA ASN A 223 13.63 3.89 -3.11
C ASN A 223 13.27 4.68 -1.82
N PRO A 224 13.56 4.18 -0.61
CA PRO A 224 13.20 4.81 0.66
C PRO A 224 13.71 6.26 0.84
N ARG A 225 14.79 6.62 0.15
CA ARG A 225 15.41 7.96 0.20
C ARG A 225 15.35 8.72 -1.13
N ARG A 226 14.60 8.23 -2.13
CA ARG A 226 14.51 8.82 -3.48
C ARG A 226 15.88 9.09 -4.12
N MET A 227 16.78 8.15 -3.95
CA MET A 227 18.09 8.14 -4.56
C MET A 227 18.42 6.71 -4.96
N ALA A 228 19.29 6.54 -5.93
CA ALA A 228 19.74 5.23 -6.36
C ALA A 228 20.26 4.43 -5.15
N SER A 229 19.64 3.29 -4.90
CA SER A 229 20.01 2.39 -3.81
C SER A 229 19.56 0.96 -4.15
N PRO A 230 20.13 -0.05 -3.49
CA PRO A 230 19.64 -1.41 -3.62
C PRO A 230 18.20 -1.53 -3.12
N ALA A 231 17.36 -2.28 -3.83
CA ALA A 231 15.99 -2.56 -3.37
C ALA A 231 15.97 -3.47 -2.12
N LYS A 232 17.07 -4.19 -1.82
CA LYS A 232 17.21 -4.97 -0.58
C LYS A 232 17.09 -4.11 0.68
N ASP A 233 17.41 -2.81 0.60
CA ASP A 233 17.31 -1.87 1.72
C ASP A 233 15.85 -1.36 1.93
N GLY A 234 14.92 -1.92 1.16
CA GLY A 234 13.51 -1.53 1.10
C GLY A 234 13.19 -0.75 -0.17
N PHE A 235 11.90 -0.74 -0.52
CA PHE A 235 11.36 0.01 -1.65
C PHE A 235 9.84 0.21 -1.48
N SER A 236 9.26 1.03 -2.33
CA SER A 236 7.80 1.21 -2.40
C SER A 236 7.25 0.89 -3.78
N VAL A 237 6.08 0.24 -3.82
CA VAL A 237 5.17 0.27 -4.97
C VAL A 237 4.10 1.31 -4.67
N ILE A 238 3.98 2.34 -5.50
CA ILE A 238 3.07 3.46 -5.30
C ILE A 238 2.04 3.43 -6.42
N TRP A 239 0.77 3.37 -6.07
CA TRP A 239 -0.33 3.57 -7.01
C TRP A 239 -0.81 5.02 -6.97
N GLN A 240 -1.01 5.59 -8.16
CA GLN A 240 -1.53 6.93 -8.37
C GLN A 240 -2.74 6.85 -9.30
N GLY A 241 -3.91 7.26 -8.79
CA GLY A 241 -5.12 7.39 -9.60
C GLY A 241 -5.04 8.61 -10.52
N ASP A 242 -5.65 8.52 -11.69
CA ASP A 242 -5.78 9.64 -12.62
C ASP A 242 -7.11 10.36 -12.35
N ALA A 243 -7.09 11.35 -11.46
CA ALA A 243 -8.31 12.08 -11.07
C ALA A 243 -9.04 12.76 -12.25
N LYS A 244 -8.34 13.04 -13.37
CA LYS A 244 -8.94 13.62 -14.57
C LYS A 244 -9.80 12.58 -15.31
N ASN A 245 -9.31 11.35 -15.39
CA ASN A 245 -9.96 10.25 -16.10
C ASN A 245 -10.78 9.31 -15.18
N ASP A 246 -10.66 9.47 -13.86
CA ASP A 246 -11.41 8.76 -12.83
C ASP A 246 -11.85 9.72 -11.70
N PRO A 247 -12.80 10.65 -11.97
CA PRO A 247 -13.27 11.61 -10.99
C PRO A 247 -14.07 10.96 -9.84
N LYS A 248 -14.58 9.74 -10.05
CA LYS A 248 -15.33 8.98 -9.04
C LYS A 248 -14.42 8.17 -8.12
N GLY A 249 -13.13 8.04 -8.44
CA GLY A 249 -12.20 7.22 -7.67
C GLY A 249 -12.60 5.74 -7.70
N GLU A 250 -12.93 5.22 -8.87
CA GLU A 250 -13.26 3.81 -9.12
C GLU A 250 -12.02 2.97 -9.47
N ALA A 251 -10.92 3.59 -9.89
CA ALA A 251 -9.67 2.91 -10.19
C ALA A 251 -9.03 2.33 -8.91
N ARG A 252 -8.41 1.15 -9.04
CA ARG A 252 -7.83 0.40 -7.92
C ARG A 252 -6.41 -0.03 -8.24
N MET A 253 -5.58 -0.09 -7.21
CA MET A 253 -4.43 -0.98 -7.19
C MET A 253 -4.92 -2.37 -6.78
N VAL A 254 -4.69 -3.37 -7.60
CA VAL A 254 -4.96 -4.78 -7.27
C VAL A 254 -3.69 -5.38 -6.69
N ILE A 255 -3.78 -5.93 -5.48
CA ILE A 255 -2.71 -6.67 -4.82
C ILE A 255 -3.12 -8.14 -4.78
N THR A 256 -2.47 -8.99 -5.55
CA THR A 256 -2.68 -10.44 -5.53
C THR A 256 -1.54 -11.13 -4.79
N VAL A 257 -1.85 -11.99 -3.84
CA VAL A 257 -0.86 -12.82 -3.13
C VAL A 257 -0.88 -14.24 -3.69
N LYS A 258 0.23 -14.67 -4.29
CA LYS A 258 0.41 -16.02 -4.85
C LYS A 258 1.21 -16.90 -3.90
#